data_AF-A0A2V9BFI9-F1
#
_entry.id   AF-A0A2V9BFI9-F1
#
_cell.length_a   1.000
_cell.length_b   1.000
_cell.length_c   1.000
_cell.angle_alpha   90.00
_cell.angle_beta   90.00
_cell.angle_gamma   90.00
#
_symmetry.space_group_name_H-M   'P 1'
#
loop_
_entity.id
_entity.type
_entity.pdbx_description
1 polymer ?
#
loop_
_entity_poly.entity_id
_entity_poly.type
_entity_poly.pdbx_seq_one_letter_code
_entity_poly.pdbx_strand_id
1 'polypeptide(L)'
;PLLGTRANGRSFDDRVGCAALIEAVRTLGPALPGRDVTFIWSTEEEVGLKGAAAAAQRLAEQGRAPDFVFAIDTFVSSDSPLESKRFADAEIGKGFVVRAVDNSNITRRDYVDRVVRLARENKIPAQSGVTGGGNDGSVFLRYGSVDVPLGWP
;
A
#
# COMPACT_ATOMS: atom_id res chain seq x y z
N PRO A 1 3.02 23.93 15.44
CA PRO A 1 4.08 23.44 14.53
C PRO A 1 4.28 21.94 14.74
N LEU A 2 4.19 21.13 13.67
CA LEU A 2 4.62 19.74 13.76
C LEU A 2 6.13 19.69 14.00
N LEU A 3 6.57 18.90 14.98
CA LEU A 3 7.97 18.84 15.42
C LEU A 3 8.75 17.80 14.60
N GLY A 4 9.90 18.20 14.05
CA GLY A 4 10.92 17.30 13.50
C GLY A 4 10.53 16.66 12.16
N THR A 5 10.51 15.33 12.12
CA THR A 5 10.29 14.49 10.93
C THR A 5 8.81 14.30 10.57
N ARG A 6 7.92 15.21 10.99
CA ARG A 6 6.47 15.11 10.82
C ARG A 6 5.96 16.15 9.82
N ALA A 7 4.99 15.75 9.00
CA ALA A 7 4.37 16.62 8.00
C ALA A 7 2.85 16.60 8.13
N ASN A 8 2.20 17.70 7.73
CA ASN A 8 0.76 17.77 7.49
C ASN A 8 0.48 18.47 6.17
N GLY A 9 -0.67 18.17 5.62
CA GLY A 9 -1.20 18.82 4.44
C GLY A 9 -2.61 18.33 4.16
N ARG A 10 -3.29 19.01 3.24
CA ARG A 10 -4.59 18.53 2.78
C ARG A 10 -4.40 17.36 1.81
N SER A 11 -5.28 16.36 1.91
CA SER A 11 -5.32 15.21 1.01
C SER A 11 -4.03 14.40 1.02
N PHE A 12 -3.47 14.13 2.20
CA PHE A 12 -2.36 13.18 2.34
C PHE A 12 -2.79 11.79 1.86
N ASP A 13 -3.98 11.40 2.27
CA ASP A 13 -4.78 10.33 1.68
C ASP A 13 -5.38 10.79 0.33
N ASP A 14 -4.97 10.26 -0.83
CA ASP A 14 -3.77 9.44 -1.08
C ASP A 14 -2.76 10.16 -2.00
N ARG A 15 -2.58 11.48 -1.84
CA ARG A 15 -1.56 12.18 -2.64
C ARG A 15 -0.14 11.78 -2.29
N VAL A 16 0.10 11.29 -1.06
CA VAL A 16 1.42 10.79 -0.68
C VAL A 16 1.73 9.49 -1.45
N GLY A 17 0.76 8.59 -1.62
CA GLY A 17 0.93 7.38 -2.42
C GLY A 17 1.09 7.65 -3.89
N CYS A 18 0.29 8.58 -4.41
CA CYS A 18 0.47 9.09 -5.76
C CYS A 18 1.91 9.60 -5.98
N ALA A 19 2.43 10.41 -5.05
CA ALA A 19 3.79 10.94 -5.12
C ALA A 19 4.85 9.84 -5.02
N ALA A 20 4.67 8.88 -4.12
CA ALA A 20 5.57 7.73 -3.98
C ALA A 20 5.63 6.89 -5.26
N LEU A 21 4.49 6.63 -5.91
CA LEU A 21 4.43 5.93 -7.20
C LEU A 21 5.12 6.71 -8.32
N ILE A 22 4.95 8.04 -8.38
CA ILE A 22 5.64 8.88 -9.37
C ILE A 22 7.17 8.78 -9.19
N GLU A 23 7.65 8.87 -7.95
CA GLU A 23 9.09 8.73 -7.66
C GLU A 23 9.60 7.31 -7.95
N ALA A 24 8.79 6.28 -7.72
CA ALA A 24 9.13 4.91 -8.10
C ALA A 24 9.30 4.77 -9.62
N VAL A 25 8.38 5.32 -10.43
CA VAL A 25 8.50 5.34 -11.90
C VAL A 25 9.79 6.04 -12.33
N ARG A 26 10.09 7.21 -11.76
CA ARG A 26 11.31 7.97 -12.08
C ARG A 26 12.58 7.19 -11.74
N THR A 27 12.58 6.50 -10.60
CA THR A 27 13.75 5.79 -10.07
C THR A 27 14.00 4.46 -10.78
N LEU A 28 12.93 3.71 -11.09
CA LEU A 28 13.03 2.41 -11.76
C LEU A 28 13.48 2.55 -13.22
N GLY A 29 13.15 3.67 -13.85
CA GLY A 29 13.49 3.92 -15.25
C GLY A 29 12.76 2.99 -16.23
N PRO A 30 13.09 3.05 -17.53
CA PRO A 30 12.33 2.38 -18.59
C PRO A 30 12.63 0.88 -18.74
N ALA A 31 13.71 0.37 -18.15
CA ALA A 31 14.17 -1.00 -18.38
C ALA A 31 13.87 -1.89 -17.16
N LEU A 32 12.85 -2.74 -17.27
CA LEU A 32 12.52 -3.77 -16.29
C LEU A 32 12.51 -5.17 -16.95
N PRO A 33 13.68 -5.73 -17.29
CA PRO A 33 13.76 -6.98 -18.04
C PRO A 33 13.04 -8.14 -17.33
N GLY A 34 12.13 -8.80 -18.04
CA GLY A 34 11.38 -9.93 -17.51
C GLY A 34 10.33 -9.57 -16.45
N ARG A 35 9.96 -8.29 -16.31
CA ARG A 35 8.90 -7.84 -15.41
C ARG A 35 7.91 -6.97 -16.17
N ASP A 36 6.63 -7.35 -16.15
CA ASP A 36 5.54 -6.46 -16.54
C ASP A 36 5.07 -5.69 -15.31
N VAL A 37 5.32 -4.39 -15.28
CA VAL A 37 4.97 -3.52 -14.14
C VAL A 37 4.03 -2.43 -14.65
N THR A 38 2.82 -2.41 -14.08
CA THR A 38 1.81 -1.40 -14.39
C THR A 38 1.62 -0.50 -13.16
N PHE A 39 1.74 0.81 -13.37
CA PHE A 39 1.41 1.81 -12.36
C PHE A 39 -0.01 2.31 -12.60
N ILE A 40 -0.82 2.34 -11.55
CA ILE A 40 -2.23 2.73 -11.63
C ILE A 40 -2.47 3.83 -10.61
N TRP A 41 -3.08 4.92 -11.06
CA TRP A 41 -3.69 5.94 -10.21
C TRP A 41 -5.20 5.80 -10.39
N SER A 42 -5.85 5.07 -9.47
CA SER A 42 -7.30 4.89 -9.47
C SER A 42 -7.98 6.14 -8.94
N THR A 43 -9.26 6.28 -9.29
CA THR A 43 -10.17 7.25 -8.68
C THR A 43 -11.29 6.50 -7.98
N GLU A 44 -12.04 7.22 -7.15
CA GLU A 44 -13.23 6.66 -6.48
C GLU A 44 -12.92 5.51 -5.51
N GLU A 45 -11.76 5.52 -4.84
CA GLU A 45 -11.43 4.64 -3.70
C GLU A 45 -12.50 4.81 -2.61
N GLU A 46 -12.65 6.05 -2.14
CA GLU A 46 -13.50 6.50 -1.03
C GLU A 46 -15.02 6.32 -1.25
N VAL A 47 -15.42 5.88 -2.45
CA VAL A 47 -16.82 5.59 -2.80
C VAL A 47 -17.01 4.16 -3.29
N GLY A 48 -16.06 3.27 -2.98
CA GLY A 48 -16.17 1.82 -3.19
C GLY A 48 -15.19 1.25 -4.22
N LEU A 49 -13.96 1.77 -4.31
CA LEU A 49 -12.86 1.21 -5.12
C LEU A 49 -13.17 1.10 -6.62
N LYS A 50 -14.07 1.94 -7.15
CA LYS A 50 -14.62 1.74 -8.51
C LYS A 50 -13.54 1.79 -9.60
N GLY A 51 -12.60 2.71 -9.48
CA GLY A 51 -11.49 2.83 -10.43
C GLY A 51 -10.59 1.59 -10.43
N ALA A 52 -10.19 1.12 -9.26
CA ALA A 52 -9.39 -0.10 -9.11
C ALA A 52 -10.15 -1.34 -9.59
N ALA A 53 -11.45 -1.46 -9.27
CA ALA A 53 -12.28 -2.57 -9.71
C ALA A 53 -12.39 -2.64 -11.24
N ALA A 54 -12.60 -1.49 -11.90
CA ALA A 54 -12.63 -1.40 -13.35
C ALA A 54 -11.27 -1.79 -13.98
N ALA A 55 -10.16 -1.36 -13.38
CA ALA A 55 -8.82 -1.73 -13.83
C ALA A 55 -8.55 -3.24 -13.67
N ALA A 56 -8.89 -3.81 -12.51
CA ALA A 56 -8.75 -5.24 -12.22
C ALA A 56 -9.53 -6.11 -13.21
N GLN A 57 -10.81 -5.76 -13.42
CA GLN A 57 -11.66 -6.45 -14.40
C GLN A 57 -11.05 -6.40 -15.80
N ARG A 58 -10.68 -5.20 -16.28
CA ARG A 58 -10.13 -5.03 -17.63
C ARG A 58 -8.84 -5.80 -17.83
N LEU A 59 -7.91 -5.77 -16.86
CA LEU A 59 -6.65 -6.50 -16.95
C LEU A 59 -6.89 -8.01 -16.96
N ALA A 60 -7.82 -8.52 -16.14
CA ALA A 60 -8.19 -9.92 -16.13
C ALA A 60 -8.81 -10.37 -17.46
N GLU A 61 -9.75 -9.60 -18.04
CA GLU A 61 -10.37 -9.89 -19.34
C GLU A 61 -9.36 -9.92 -20.48
N GLN A 62 -8.28 -9.15 -20.36
CA GLN A 62 -7.17 -9.15 -21.33
C GLN A 62 -6.17 -10.30 -21.12
N GLY A 63 -6.40 -11.18 -20.12
CA GLY A 63 -5.46 -12.23 -19.75
C GLY A 63 -4.16 -11.69 -19.12
N ARG A 64 -4.23 -10.48 -18.53
CA ARG A 64 -3.11 -9.74 -17.94
C ARG A 64 -3.33 -9.44 -16.46
N ALA A 65 -4.05 -10.29 -15.74
CA ALA A 65 -4.16 -10.18 -14.29
C ALA A 65 -2.74 -10.22 -13.69
N PRO A 66 -2.35 -9.26 -12.85
CA PRO A 66 -1.01 -9.22 -12.28
C PRO A 66 -0.84 -10.34 -11.24
N ASP A 67 0.37 -10.90 -11.13
CA ASP A 67 0.69 -11.87 -10.08
C ASP A 67 0.63 -11.24 -8.68
N PHE A 68 1.09 -9.99 -8.59
CA PHE A 68 1.15 -9.19 -7.37
C PHE A 68 0.57 -7.81 -7.59
N VAL A 69 -0.19 -7.33 -6.62
CA VAL A 69 -0.65 -5.94 -6.52
C VAL A 69 -0.12 -5.37 -5.21
N PHE A 70 0.48 -4.19 -5.30
CA PHE A 70 0.93 -3.42 -4.15
C PHE A 70 0.07 -2.16 -4.10
N ALA A 71 -1.03 -2.19 -3.34
CA ALA A 71 -1.77 -0.97 -3.07
C ALA A 71 -0.89 -0.04 -2.22
N ILE A 72 -0.70 1.20 -2.69
CA ILE A 72 0.16 2.20 -2.06
C ILE A 72 -0.75 3.29 -1.54
N ASP A 73 -0.86 3.41 -0.22
CA ASP A 73 -1.90 4.21 0.44
C ASP A 73 -1.43 4.69 1.83
N THR A 74 -2.24 5.43 2.57
CA THR A 74 -2.02 5.67 3.99
C THR A 74 -2.28 4.41 4.83
N PHE A 75 -1.74 4.41 6.05
CA PHE A 75 -2.05 3.40 7.06
C PHE A 75 -2.53 4.13 8.30
N VAL A 76 -3.65 3.70 8.89
CA VAL A 76 -4.15 4.37 10.09
C VAL A 76 -3.18 4.15 11.25
N SER A 77 -2.77 5.22 11.92
CA SER A 77 -1.91 5.15 13.09
C SER A 77 -2.68 5.43 14.38
N SER A 78 -2.43 4.62 15.41
CA SER A 78 -2.82 4.92 16.79
C SER A 78 -1.68 5.59 17.58
N ASP A 79 -0.75 6.27 16.91
CA ASP A 79 0.38 6.99 17.53
C ASP A 79 0.01 8.35 18.11
N SER A 80 -1.11 8.36 18.81
CA SER A 80 -1.62 9.49 19.56
C SER A 80 -1.89 9.04 21.01
N PRO A 81 -1.77 9.93 22.01
CA PRO A 81 -1.89 9.56 23.42
C PRO A 81 -3.25 9.01 23.85
N LEU A 82 -4.31 9.22 23.06
CA LEU A 82 -5.70 8.90 23.44
C LEU A 82 -6.19 7.57 22.86
N GLU A 83 -5.56 7.11 21.79
CA GLU A 83 -6.03 6.02 20.96
C GLU A 83 -5.52 4.67 21.49
N SER A 84 -6.38 3.66 21.43
CA SER A 84 -5.98 2.31 21.77
C SER A 84 -5.04 1.75 20.70
N LYS A 85 -3.84 1.34 21.12
CA LYS A 85 -2.87 0.64 20.25
C LYS A 85 -3.43 -0.62 19.59
N ARG A 86 -4.50 -1.20 20.16
CA ARG A 86 -5.18 -2.36 19.57
C ARG A 86 -5.82 -2.08 18.20
N PHE A 87 -6.08 -0.81 17.89
CA PHE A 87 -6.73 -0.44 16.63
C PHE A 87 -5.75 -0.50 15.45
N ALA A 88 -4.57 0.10 15.60
CA ALA A 88 -3.53 0.09 14.58
C ALA A 88 -2.17 0.53 15.17
N ASP A 89 -1.36 -0.43 15.65
CA ASP A 89 -0.08 -0.16 16.33
C ASP A 89 1.05 0.12 15.34
N ALA A 90 0.96 1.23 14.62
CA ALA A 90 2.00 1.71 13.70
C ALA A 90 2.50 3.07 14.17
N GLU A 91 3.75 3.14 14.65
CA GLU A 91 4.35 4.37 15.15
C GLU A 91 4.78 5.31 14.01
N ILE A 92 4.51 6.60 14.14
CA ILE A 92 4.89 7.60 13.14
C ILE A 92 6.41 7.79 13.17
N GLY A 93 7.03 7.71 11.99
CA GLY A 93 8.48 7.86 11.83
C GLY A 93 9.29 6.57 12.01
N LYS A 94 8.63 5.41 12.22
CA LYS A 94 9.28 4.09 12.24
C LYS A 94 9.30 3.37 10.88
N GLY A 95 8.91 4.07 9.81
CA GLY A 95 8.92 3.57 8.44
C GLY A 95 7.54 3.20 7.92
N PHE A 96 7.50 2.74 6.68
CA PHE A 96 6.25 2.27 6.05
C PHE A 96 5.73 1.00 6.73
N VAL A 97 4.45 0.75 6.59
CA VAL A 97 3.73 -0.39 7.17
C VAL A 97 3.32 -1.31 6.04
N VAL A 98 3.71 -2.58 6.15
CA VAL A 98 3.07 -3.64 5.38
C VAL A 98 1.73 -3.92 6.06
N ARG A 99 0.63 -3.61 5.38
CA ARG A 99 -0.73 -3.85 5.88
C ARG A 99 -1.02 -5.34 5.79
N ALA A 100 -0.72 -6.08 6.85
CA ALA A 100 -0.81 -7.52 6.85
C ALA A 100 -2.26 -8.01 6.91
N VAL A 101 -3.12 -7.27 7.61
CA VAL A 101 -4.55 -7.57 7.75
C VAL A 101 -5.36 -6.27 7.76
N ASP A 102 -6.42 -6.22 6.96
CA ASP A 102 -7.50 -5.26 7.05
C ASP A 102 -8.87 -5.93 6.85
N ASN A 103 -9.96 -5.17 6.72
CA ASN A 103 -11.30 -5.73 6.54
C ASN A 103 -11.50 -6.36 5.15
N SER A 104 -10.62 -6.07 4.19
CA SER A 104 -10.74 -6.47 2.79
C SER A 104 -9.74 -7.54 2.36
N ASN A 105 -8.60 -7.69 3.06
CA ASN A 105 -7.52 -8.59 2.70
C ASN A 105 -6.76 -9.13 3.93
N ILE A 106 -6.24 -10.35 3.79
CA ILE A 106 -5.24 -10.95 4.68
C ILE A 106 -4.05 -11.34 3.81
N THR A 107 -2.97 -10.55 3.86
CA THR A 107 -1.74 -10.87 3.13
C THR A 107 -1.06 -12.07 3.77
N ARG A 108 -0.67 -13.06 2.95
CA ARG A 108 0.05 -14.22 3.47
C ARG A 108 1.35 -13.80 4.15
N ARG A 109 1.62 -14.41 5.31
CA ARG A 109 2.77 -14.10 6.16
C ARG A 109 4.11 -14.17 5.42
N ASP A 110 4.29 -15.12 4.51
CA ASP A 110 5.55 -15.26 3.75
C ASP A 110 5.82 -14.06 2.83
N TYR A 111 4.79 -13.41 2.31
CA TYR A 111 4.95 -12.17 1.54
C TYR A 111 5.21 -10.96 2.43
N VAL A 112 4.54 -10.86 3.58
CA VAL A 112 4.83 -9.82 4.58
C VAL A 112 6.30 -9.90 5.02
N ASP A 113 6.75 -11.10 5.43
CA ASP A 113 8.12 -11.34 5.88
C ASP A 113 9.14 -11.06 4.76
N ARG A 114 8.77 -11.34 3.50
CA ARG A 114 9.63 -11.04 2.34
C ARG A 114 9.82 -9.54 2.15
N VAL A 115 8.75 -8.74 2.24
CA VAL A 115 8.84 -7.27 2.11
C VAL A 115 9.63 -6.68 3.27
N VAL A 116 9.35 -7.08 4.52
CA VAL A 116 10.07 -6.61 5.70
C VAL A 116 11.56 -6.97 5.62
N ARG A 117 11.88 -8.20 5.18
CA ARG A 117 13.28 -8.62 4.98
C ARG A 117 13.98 -7.78 3.91
N LEU A 118 13.34 -7.55 2.76
CA LEU A 118 13.89 -6.72 1.70
C LEU A 118 14.15 -5.29 2.17
N ALA A 119 13.22 -4.70 2.92
CA ALA A 119 13.39 -3.38 3.51
C ALA A 119 14.59 -3.34 4.47
N ARG A 120 14.72 -4.34 5.35
CA ARG A 120 15.85 -4.47 6.27
C ARG A 120 17.20 -4.57 5.54
N GLU A 121 17.27 -5.40 4.50
CA GLU A 121 18.48 -5.57 3.68
C GLU A 121 18.93 -4.27 3.01
N ASN A 122 17.97 -3.40 2.66
CA ASN A 122 18.20 -2.08 2.08
C ASN A 122 18.24 -0.94 3.09
N LYS A 123 18.22 -1.25 4.40
CA LYS A 123 18.22 -0.26 5.50
C LYS A 123 17.05 0.72 5.43
N ILE A 124 15.91 0.27 4.92
CA ILE A 124 14.65 1.01 4.88
C ILE A 124 13.84 0.59 6.11
N PRO A 125 13.50 1.52 7.02
CA PRO A 125 12.63 1.22 8.15
C PRO A 125 11.26 0.73 7.67
N ALA A 126 10.77 -0.35 8.27
CA ALA A 126 9.51 -0.99 7.92
C ALA A 126 8.86 -1.60 9.16
N GLN A 127 7.54 -1.58 9.15
CA GLN A 127 6.66 -2.18 10.16
C GLN A 127 5.69 -3.13 9.45
N SER A 128 4.99 -3.97 10.21
CA SER A 128 3.82 -4.70 9.72
C SER A 128 2.67 -4.47 10.67
N GLY A 129 1.49 -4.17 10.14
CA GLY A 129 0.36 -3.74 10.95
C GLY A 129 -0.94 -4.44 10.60
N VAL A 130 -1.87 -4.39 11.55
CA VAL A 130 -3.28 -4.76 11.40
C VAL A 130 -4.07 -3.47 11.60
N THR A 131 -5.07 -3.23 10.76
CA THR A 131 -5.93 -2.04 10.82
C THR A 131 -7.36 -2.39 10.42
N GLY A 132 -8.29 -1.47 10.66
CA GLY A 132 -9.58 -1.46 9.97
C GLY A 132 -9.50 -0.86 8.56
N GLY A 133 -10.61 -0.89 7.83
CA GLY A 133 -10.71 -0.31 6.48
C GLY A 133 -10.36 -1.31 5.37
N GLY A 134 -10.15 -0.80 4.16
CA GLY A 134 -9.78 -1.60 2.99
C GLY A 134 -8.73 -0.91 2.15
N ASN A 135 -8.34 -1.52 1.03
CA ASN A 135 -7.39 -0.96 0.10
C ASN A 135 -7.77 -1.32 -1.35
N ASP A 136 -7.34 -0.51 -2.33
CA ASP A 136 -7.62 -0.72 -3.76
C ASP A 136 -7.19 -2.09 -4.29
N GLY A 137 -6.13 -2.69 -3.73
CA GLY A 137 -5.57 -3.96 -4.18
C GLY A 137 -6.50 -5.15 -3.95
N SER A 138 -7.37 -5.06 -2.95
CA SER A 138 -8.33 -6.11 -2.58
C SER A 138 -9.24 -6.55 -3.73
N VAL A 139 -9.59 -5.64 -4.65
CA VAL A 139 -10.47 -5.96 -5.80
C VAL A 139 -9.78 -6.83 -6.86
N PHE A 140 -8.45 -6.96 -6.82
CA PHE A 140 -7.70 -7.84 -7.71
C PHE A 140 -7.67 -9.30 -7.23
N LEU A 141 -7.92 -9.55 -5.95
CA LEU A 141 -7.88 -10.89 -5.35
C LEU A 141 -8.80 -11.89 -6.06
N ARG A 142 -10.01 -11.45 -6.44
CA ARG A 142 -10.99 -12.28 -7.16
C ARG A 142 -10.52 -12.74 -8.55
N TYR A 143 -9.47 -12.13 -9.09
CA TYR A 143 -8.87 -12.47 -10.38
C TYR A 143 -7.55 -13.25 -10.24
N GLY A 144 -7.19 -13.65 -9.01
CA GLY A 144 -6.03 -14.51 -8.74
C GLY A 144 -4.75 -13.77 -8.34
N SER A 145 -4.77 -12.44 -8.30
CA SER A 145 -3.63 -11.64 -7.84
C SER A 145 -3.40 -11.79 -6.34
N VAL A 146 -2.15 -11.66 -5.91
CA VAL A 146 -1.80 -11.50 -4.49
C VAL A 146 -1.72 -10.02 -4.14
N ASP A 147 -2.51 -9.57 -3.16
CA ASP A 147 -2.47 -8.20 -2.66
C ASP A 147 -1.53 -8.06 -1.44
N VAL A 148 -0.56 -7.16 -1.55
CA VAL A 148 0.46 -6.82 -0.54
C VAL A 148 0.46 -5.29 -0.32
N PRO A 149 -0.50 -4.74 0.45
CA PRO A 149 -0.64 -3.30 0.59
C PRO A 149 0.46 -2.72 1.47
N LEU A 150 0.95 -1.54 1.08
CA LEU A 150 1.97 -0.78 1.77
C LEU A 150 1.45 0.62 2.06
N GLY A 151 1.70 1.13 3.26
CA GLY A 151 1.33 2.52 3.56
C GLY A 151 2.12 3.21 4.64
N TRP A 152 1.92 4.51 4.81
CA TRP A 152 2.58 5.31 5.85
C TRP A 152 1.62 5.63 7.00
N PRO A 153 2.09 5.50 8.26
CA PRO A 153 1.33 5.87 9.45
C PRO A 153 1.22 7.38 9.63
#